data_AF-A0A1D6IBB3-F1
#
_entry.id   AF-A0A1D6IBB3-F1
#
_cell.length_a   1.000
_cell.length_b   1.000
_cell.length_c   1.000
_cell.angle_alpha   90.00
_cell.angle_beta   90.00
_cell.angle_gamma   90.00
#
_symmetry.space_group_name_H-M   'P 1'
#
loop_
_entity.id
_entity.type
_entity.pdbx_description
1 polymer ?
#
loop_
_entity_poly.entity_id
_entity_poly.type
_entity_poly.pdbx_seq_one_letter_code
_entity_poly.pdbx_strand_id
1 'polypeptide(L)'
;MLLSPSSRSSAAGFSGDSTRHSGSQFTMFLTSPLQAFCLLLGNNGTDIDRDAYNKAEELLLLSLNEWAATLVASSSLHSIWVEVLGDPLLRRLLLRFIFCRATHSLFKPTNHKTEFLPTCMPPLPESVDAESMLSQSCVLRVASFFGAASQFSFAEVTTWPDVDSEEAVVTSSSGSANKGVPETARDSDISNSSSSF
;
A
#
# COMPACT_ATOMS: atom_id res chain seq x y z
N MET A 1 27.43 -10.84 13.86
CA MET A 1 26.43 -9.87 13.38
C MET A 1 25.06 -10.36 13.85
N LEU A 2 24.37 -9.60 14.69
CA LEU A 2 23.02 -9.94 15.13
C LEU A 2 22.03 -9.34 14.13
N LEU A 3 21.06 -10.14 13.68
CA LEU A 3 20.06 -9.77 12.67
C LEU A 3 18.97 -8.82 13.20
N SER A 4 19.07 -8.36 14.44
CA SER A 4 18.06 -7.53 15.10
C SER A 4 18.45 -6.05 15.05
N PRO A 5 17.47 -5.13 14.98
CA PRO A 5 17.71 -3.69 15.11
C PRO A 5 18.50 -3.37 16.38
N SER A 6 19.37 -2.35 16.30
CA SER A 6 20.18 -1.92 17.45
C SER A 6 19.34 -1.24 18.54
N SER A 7 18.14 -0.77 18.17
CA SER A 7 17.21 -0.06 19.04
C SER A 7 15.79 -0.61 18.90
N ARG A 8 15.02 -0.61 19.99
CA ARG A 8 13.59 -0.99 19.99
C ARG A 8 12.74 0.23 19.69
N SER A 9 11.82 0.15 18.74
CA SER A 9 10.86 1.23 18.49
C SER A 9 9.87 1.32 19.65
N SER A 10 9.76 2.51 20.25
CA SER A 10 8.74 2.81 21.26
C SER A 10 7.39 2.96 20.55
N ALA A 11 6.66 1.86 20.37
CA ALA A 11 5.24 1.98 20.01
C ALA A 11 4.53 2.79 21.11
N ALA A 12 3.74 3.78 20.69
CA ALA A 12 3.11 4.73 21.59
C ALA A 12 2.25 4.01 22.65
N GLY A 13 2.47 4.37 23.92
CA GLY A 13 1.53 4.16 25.03
C GLY A 13 1.43 2.73 25.58
N PHE A 14 2.37 2.33 26.44
CA PHE A 14 2.11 1.27 27.42
C PHE A 14 1.93 1.89 28.80
N SER A 15 0.68 2.03 29.22
CA SER A 15 0.30 2.18 30.63
C SER A 15 -0.79 1.15 30.89
N GLY A 16 -0.41 -0.03 31.37
CA GLY A 16 -1.36 -1.11 31.66
C GLY A 16 -0.77 -2.50 31.48
N ASP A 17 -0.27 -3.05 32.58
CA ASP A 17 0.01 -4.46 32.87
C ASP A 17 -0.45 -5.50 31.83
N SER A 18 0.49 -5.98 31.00
CA SER A 18 0.40 -7.21 30.21
C SER A 18 1.79 -7.62 29.74
N THR A 19 2.54 -8.22 30.66
CA THR A 19 3.91 -8.69 30.48
C THR A 19 4.01 -9.99 29.66
N ARG A 20 3.32 -10.11 28.51
CA ARG A 20 3.36 -11.33 27.67
C ARG A 20 3.79 -11.16 26.21
N HIS A 21 4.29 -9.98 25.82
CA HIS A 21 4.94 -9.78 24.53
C HIS A 21 6.47 -9.79 24.66
N SER A 22 7.04 -10.87 25.20
CA SER A 22 8.48 -11.01 25.44
C SER A 22 9.22 -11.53 24.20
N GLY A 23 9.20 -10.77 23.10
CA GLY A 23 9.98 -11.04 21.89
C GLY A 23 10.34 -9.74 21.17
N SER A 24 11.46 -9.72 20.44
CA SER A 24 11.78 -8.54 19.61
C SER A 24 10.72 -8.37 18.52
N GLN A 25 10.32 -7.13 18.19
CA GLN A 25 9.39 -6.84 17.08
C GLN A 25 9.87 -7.50 15.78
N PHE A 26 11.19 -7.47 15.55
CA PHE A 26 11.84 -8.17 14.45
C PHE A 26 11.52 -9.67 14.41
N THR A 27 11.68 -10.38 15.53
CA THR A 27 11.34 -11.81 15.60
C THR A 27 9.88 -12.06 15.29
N MET A 28 8.99 -11.17 15.74
CA MET A 28 7.56 -11.28 15.45
C MET A 28 7.28 -11.10 13.95
N PHE A 29 7.93 -10.14 13.28
CA PHE A 29 7.81 -10.02 11.83
C PHE A 29 8.22 -11.30 11.09
N LEU A 30 9.29 -11.96 11.54
CA LEU A 30 9.77 -13.20 10.93
C LEU A 30 8.82 -14.39 11.14
N THR A 31 8.06 -14.42 12.23
CA THR A 31 7.19 -15.57 12.57
C THR A 31 5.72 -15.33 12.24
N SER A 32 5.22 -14.11 12.46
CA SER A 32 3.85 -13.66 12.24
C SER A 32 3.85 -12.19 11.73
N PRO A 33 4.12 -11.96 10.44
CA PRO A 33 4.34 -10.62 9.89
C PRO A 33 3.13 -9.70 10.01
N LEU A 34 1.93 -10.21 9.75
CA LEU A 34 0.71 -9.41 9.86
C LEU A 34 0.41 -9.02 11.31
N GLN A 35 0.57 -9.94 12.26
CA GLN A 35 0.43 -9.64 13.68
C GLN A 35 1.42 -8.57 14.14
N ALA A 36 2.69 -8.68 13.72
CA ALA A 36 3.72 -7.69 14.03
C ALA A 36 3.36 -6.31 13.46
N PHE A 37 2.82 -6.28 12.25
CA PHE A 37 2.33 -5.06 11.61
C PHE A 37 1.17 -4.44 12.41
N CYS A 38 0.15 -5.22 12.78
CA CYS A 38 -0.98 -4.72 13.58
C CYS A 38 -0.51 -4.13 14.93
N LEU A 39 0.43 -4.79 15.62
CA LEU A 39 1.00 -4.27 16.86
C LEU A 39 1.79 -2.99 16.64
N LEU A 40 2.50 -2.86 15.51
CA LEU A 40 3.21 -1.63 15.16
C LEU A 40 2.26 -0.44 14.99
N LEU A 41 1.06 -0.66 14.42
CA LEU A 41 0.04 0.37 14.24
C LEU A 41 -0.60 0.85 15.55
N GLY A 42 -0.34 0.17 16.67
CA GLY A 42 -1.02 0.41 17.96
C GLY A 42 -2.39 -0.27 18.06
N ASN A 43 -2.77 -1.10 17.08
CA ASN A 43 -3.97 -1.91 17.16
C ASN A 43 -3.66 -3.13 18.03
N ASN A 44 -4.06 -3.11 19.32
CA ASN A 44 -3.82 -4.17 20.28
C ASN A 44 -4.57 -5.50 20.00
N GLY A 45 -4.98 -5.75 18.75
CA GLY A 45 -5.57 -7.02 18.32
C GLY A 45 -6.94 -7.35 18.93
N THR A 46 -7.59 -6.40 19.62
CA THR A 46 -8.84 -6.65 20.33
C THR A 46 -10.11 -6.40 19.51
N ASP A 47 -10.00 -5.94 18.25
CA ASP A 47 -11.18 -5.59 17.43
C ASP A 47 -10.99 -5.79 15.90
N ILE A 48 -10.09 -6.71 15.50
CA ILE A 48 -10.01 -7.12 14.08
C ILE A 48 -10.80 -8.41 13.94
N ASP A 49 -11.91 -8.34 13.22
CA ASP A 49 -12.68 -9.53 12.87
C ASP A 49 -11.80 -10.55 12.12
N ARG A 50 -12.03 -11.83 12.37
CA ARG A 50 -11.20 -12.92 11.81
C ARG A 50 -11.20 -12.91 10.29
N ASP A 51 -12.32 -12.59 9.65
CA ASP A 51 -12.40 -12.58 8.19
C ASP A 51 -11.65 -11.37 7.61
N ALA A 52 -11.65 -10.24 8.31
CA ALA A 52 -10.81 -9.09 7.95
C ALA A 52 -9.31 -9.42 8.09
N TYR A 53 -8.91 -10.11 9.18
CA TYR A 53 -7.53 -10.55 9.36
C TYR A 53 -7.07 -11.49 8.23
N ASN A 54 -7.90 -12.49 7.88
CA ASN A 54 -7.59 -13.43 6.80
C ASN A 54 -7.42 -12.72 5.45
N LYS A 55 -8.28 -11.74 5.14
CA LYS A 55 -8.16 -10.93 3.92
C LYS A 55 -6.87 -10.12 3.89
N ALA A 56 -6.49 -9.51 5.01
CA ALA A 56 -5.20 -8.81 5.10
C ALA A 56 -4.01 -9.76 4.93
N GLU A 57 -4.12 -10.99 5.43
CA GLU A 57 -3.08 -12.01 5.27
C GLU A 57 -2.95 -12.44 3.80
N GLU A 58 -4.07 -12.59 3.08
CA GLU A 58 -4.07 -12.82 1.63
C GLU A 58 -3.40 -11.66 0.86
N LEU A 59 -3.72 -10.40 1.18
CA LEU A 59 -3.09 -9.24 0.57
C LEU A 59 -1.57 -9.22 0.78
N LEU A 60 -1.12 -9.56 2.00
CA LEU A 60 0.29 -9.68 2.31
C LEU A 60 0.94 -10.83 1.53
N LEU A 61 0.31 -12.01 1.50
CA LEU A 61 0.82 -13.19 0.77
C LEU A 61 0.99 -12.92 -0.73
N LEU A 62 0.06 -12.17 -1.34
CA LEU A 62 0.21 -11.73 -2.73
C LEU A 62 1.50 -10.92 -2.92
N SER A 63 1.78 -9.96 -2.04
CA SER A 63 3.04 -9.18 -2.11
C SER A 63 4.29 -10.00 -1.83
N LEU A 64 4.23 -10.97 -0.91
CA LEU A 64 5.36 -11.88 -0.67
C LEU A 64 5.66 -12.70 -1.94
N ASN A 65 4.64 -13.15 -2.66
CA ASN A 65 4.80 -13.87 -3.92
C ASN A 65 5.32 -12.97 -5.05
N GLU A 66 4.87 -11.72 -5.11
CA GLU A 66 5.40 -10.70 -6.04
C GLU A 66 6.91 -10.51 -5.83
N TRP A 67 7.36 -10.29 -4.59
CA TRP A 67 8.79 -10.20 -4.28
C TRP A 67 9.56 -11.47 -4.65
N ALA A 68 9.00 -12.65 -4.36
CA ALA A 68 9.63 -13.92 -4.71
C ALA A 68 9.84 -14.03 -6.24
N ALA A 69 8.81 -13.69 -7.03
CA ALA A 69 8.88 -13.69 -8.48
C ALA A 69 9.89 -12.67 -8.99
N THR A 70 9.89 -11.44 -8.45
CA THR A 70 10.86 -10.40 -8.81
C THR A 70 12.30 -10.80 -8.51
N LEU A 71 12.54 -11.46 -7.37
CA LEU A 71 13.86 -11.96 -7.02
C LEU A 71 14.32 -13.08 -7.96
N VAL A 72 13.45 -14.06 -8.23
CA VAL A 72 13.76 -15.19 -9.14
C VAL A 72 14.01 -14.71 -10.57
N ALA A 73 13.31 -13.67 -11.02
CA ALA A 73 13.50 -13.09 -12.36
C ALA A 73 14.76 -12.21 -12.48
N SER A 74 15.44 -11.89 -11.37
CA SER A 74 16.61 -11.01 -11.37
C SER A 74 17.85 -11.73 -11.94
N SER A 75 18.38 -11.20 -13.05
CA SER A 75 19.61 -11.72 -13.69
C SER A 75 20.89 -11.39 -12.93
N SER A 76 20.84 -10.44 -11.99
CA SER A 76 21.97 -9.98 -11.18
C SER A 76 21.86 -10.43 -9.71
N LEU A 77 21.00 -11.41 -9.41
CA LEU A 77 20.83 -11.90 -8.05
C LEU A 77 22.09 -12.63 -7.57
N HIS A 78 22.60 -12.23 -6.40
CA HIS A 78 23.74 -12.89 -5.78
C HIS A 78 23.45 -14.39 -5.51
N SER A 79 24.43 -15.27 -5.74
CA SER A 79 24.29 -16.74 -5.57
C SER A 79 23.71 -17.17 -4.21
N ILE A 80 24.17 -16.56 -3.11
CA ILE A 80 23.61 -16.75 -1.76
C ILE A 80 22.09 -16.58 -1.74
N TRP A 81 21.56 -15.58 -2.43
CA TRP A 81 20.11 -15.38 -2.51
C TRP A 81 19.42 -16.42 -3.38
N VAL A 82 20.08 -16.94 -4.42
CA VAL A 82 19.57 -18.09 -5.19
C VAL A 82 19.42 -19.32 -4.29
N GLU A 83 20.42 -19.61 -3.45
CA GLU A 83 20.39 -20.72 -2.50
C GLU A 83 19.31 -20.53 -1.41
N VAL A 84 19.24 -19.33 -0.82
CA VAL A 84 18.20 -18.96 0.15
C VAL A 84 16.80 -19.08 -0.45
N LEU A 85 16.63 -18.65 -1.70
CA LEU A 85 15.39 -18.81 -2.44
C LEU A 85 15.16 -20.24 -2.92
N GLY A 86 16.12 -21.15 -2.81
CA GLY A 86 15.95 -22.58 -3.06
C GLY A 86 15.33 -23.31 -1.87
N ASP A 87 15.69 -22.90 -0.65
CA ASP A 87 15.16 -23.47 0.59
C ASP A 87 13.79 -22.88 0.98
N PRO A 88 12.73 -23.69 1.20
CA PRO A 88 11.41 -23.18 1.55
C PRO A 88 11.31 -22.37 2.84
N LEU A 89 12.09 -22.72 3.87
CA LEU A 89 12.08 -22.02 5.14
C LEU A 89 12.84 -20.69 5.01
N LEU A 90 14.02 -20.70 4.42
CA LEU A 90 14.83 -19.50 4.24
C LEU A 90 14.16 -18.52 3.27
N ARG A 91 13.56 -19.01 2.19
CA ARG A 91 12.73 -18.19 1.29
C ARG A 91 11.62 -17.48 2.06
N ARG A 92 10.88 -18.21 2.89
CA ARG A 92 9.81 -17.62 3.72
C ARG A 92 10.35 -16.56 4.69
N LEU A 93 11.47 -16.85 5.35
CA LEU A 93 12.11 -15.91 6.28
C LEU A 93 12.60 -14.65 5.55
N LEU A 94 13.18 -14.79 4.35
CA LEU A 94 13.64 -13.68 3.54
C LEU A 94 12.51 -12.74 3.15
N LEU A 95 11.39 -13.27 2.67
CA LEU A 95 10.23 -12.47 2.26
C LEU A 95 9.61 -11.72 3.46
N ARG A 96 9.56 -12.36 4.62
CA ARG A 96 9.11 -11.72 5.86
C ARG A 96 10.10 -10.67 6.38
N PHE A 97 11.40 -10.90 6.18
CA PHE A 97 12.44 -9.91 6.45
C PHE A 97 12.30 -8.68 5.55
N ILE A 98 12.01 -8.86 4.26
CA ILE A 98 11.74 -7.74 3.33
C ILE A 98 10.54 -6.93 3.81
N PHE A 99 9.44 -7.59 4.18
CA PHE A 99 8.27 -6.91 4.73
C PHE A 99 8.59 -6.11 6.01
N CYS A 100 9.35 -6.71 6.92
CA CYS A 100 9.81 -6.05 8.14
C CYS A 100 10.59 -4.76 7.81
N ARG A 101 11.58 -4.87 6.92
CA ARG A 101 12.44 -3.74 6.54
C ARG A 101 11.64 -2.63 5.86
N ALA A 102 10.79 -2.97 4.90
CA ALA A 102 9.91 -2.01 4.21
C ALA A 102 8.98 -1.29 5.18
N THR A 103 8.32 -2.03 6.08
CA THR A 103 7.41 -1.48 7.08
C THR A 103 8.13 -0.46 7.97
N HIS A 104 9.29 -0.82 8.55
CA HIS A 104 10.04 0.08 9.42
C HIS A 104 10.65 1.29 8.68
N SER A 105 11.02 1.12 7.40
CA SER A 105 11.54 2.23 6.58
C SER A 105 10.46 3.27 6.32
N LEU A 106 9.23 2.83 6.02
CA LEU A 106 8.13 3.72 5.66
C LEU A 106 7.38 4.26 6.88
N PHE A 107 7.44 3.58 8.03
CA PHE A 107 6.71 3.98 9.23
C PHE A 107 7.23 5.29 9.81
N LYS A 108 6.40 6.34 9.86
CA LYS A 108 6.80 7.72 10.21
C LYS A 108 7.63 7.83 11.51
N PRO A 109 7.29 7.13 12.62
CA PRO A 109 8.09 7.18 13.85
C PRO A 109 9.54 6.68 13.71
N THR A 110 9.80 5.75 12.78
CA THR A 110 11.11 5.11 12.56
C THR A 110 11.74 5.44 11.22
N ASN A 111 11.04 6.12 10.33
CA ASN A 111 11.53 6.51 9.02
C ASN A 111 12.83 7.34 9.14
N HIS A 112 13.76 7.13 8.21
CA HIS A 112 15.12 7.71 8.15
C HIS A 112 16.05 7.35 9.32
N LYS A 113 15.65 6.46 10.23
CA LYS A 113 16.46 6.03 11.37
C LYS A 113 17.00 4.63 11.18
N THR A 114 18.23 4.55 10.68
CA THR A 114 18.90 3.30 10.32
C THR A 114 19.02 2.30 11.49
N GLU A 115 19.02 2.77 12.73
CA GLU A 115 19.11 1.94 13.93
C GLU A 115 17.88 1.03 14.15
N PHE A 116 16.75 1.33 13.52
CA PHE A 116 15.52 0.53 13.54
C PHE A 116 15.37 -0.39 12.33
N LEU A 117 16.25 -0.28 11.33
CA LEU A 117 16.18 -1.07 10.10
C LEU A 117 16.98 -2.36 10.25
N PRO A 118 16.35 -3.54 10.04
CA PRO A 118 17.10 -4.78 10.03
C PRO A 118 17.99 -4.85 8.77
N THR A 119 19.26 -5.20 8.95
CA THR A 119 20.25 -5.30 7.87
C THR A 119 20.56 -6.76 7.52
N CYS A 120 20.92 -7.05 6.26
CA CYS A 120 21.38 -8.36 5.82
C CYS A 120 22.66 -8.26 4.99
N MET A 121 23.39 -9.37 4.87
CA MET A 121 24.57 -9.51 4.03
C MET A 121 24.48 -10.81 3.23
N PRO A 122 24.68 -10.80 1.89
CA PRO A 122 24.89 -9.62 1.03
C PRO A 122 23.69 -8.66 1.06
N PRO A 123 23.78 -7.43 0.53
CA PRO A 123 22.61 -6.56 0.40
C PRO A 123 21.57 -7.17 -0.55
N LEU A 124 20.30 -6.80 -0.37
CA LEU A 124 19.24 -7.18 -1.31
C LEU A 124 19.32 -6.33 -2.60
N PRO A 125 18.81 -6.85 -3.72
CA PRO A 125 18.67 -6.08 -4.95
C PRO A 125 17.73 -4.87 -4.76
N GLU A 126 17.98 -3.80 -5.51
CA GLU A 126 17.17 -2.57 -5.48
C GLU A 126 15.68 -2.79 -5.77
N SER A 127 15.34 -3.81 -6.56
CA SER A 127 13.95 -4.17 -6.89
C SER A 127 13.09 -4.51 -5.67
N VAL A 128 13.71 -5.00 -4.60
CA VAL A 128 13.05 -5.31 -3.32
C VAL A 128 13.63 -4.50 -2.16
N ASP A 129 14.23 -3.35 -2.48
CA ASP A 129 14.65 -2.42 -1.44
C ASP A 129 13.45 -1.94 -0.60
N ALA A 130 13.73 -1.48 0.62
CA ALA A 130 12.70 -1.06 1.56
C ALA A 130 11.83 0.11 1.03
N GLU A 131 12.41 0.96 0.18
CA GLU A 131 11.70 2.09 -0.46
C GLU A 131 11.40 1.84 -1.94
N SER A 132 11.63 0.62 -2.46
CA SER A 132 11.26 0.30 -3.83
C SER A 132 9.75 0.45 -4.03
N MET A 133 9.32 0.76 -5.25
CA MET A 133 7.90 0.88 -5.59
C MET A 133 7.09 -0.35 -5.17
N LEU A 134 7.66 -1.54 -5.37
CA LEU A 134 7.05 -2.81 -4.98
C LEU A 134 6.85 -2.91 -3.47
N SER A 135 7.84 -2.46 -2.69
CA SER A 135 7.76 -2.43 -1.23
C SER A 135 6.78 -1.39 -0.70
N GLN A 136 6.76 -0.20 -1.30
CA GLN A 136 5.80 0.84 -0.98
C GLN A 136 4.36 0.40 -1.29
N SER A 137 4.11 -0.20 -2.46
CA SER A 137 2.80 -0.72 -2.83
C SER A 137 2.31 -1.80 -1.87
N CYS A 138 3.18 -2.72 -1.45
CA CYS A 138 2.84 -3.73 -0.44
C CYS A 138 2.39 -3.09 0.88
N VAL A 139 3.23 -2.23 1.45
CA VAL A 139 2.95 -1.58 2.74
C VAL A 139 1.72 -0.68 2.64
N LEU A 140 1.55 0.05 1.54
CA LEU A 140 0.37 0.88 1.30
C LEU A 140 -0.91 0.05 1.24
N ARG A 141 -0.90 -1.08 0.53
CA ARG A 141 -2.07 -1.97 0.39
C ARG A 141 -2.51 -2.50 1.75
N VAL A 142 -1.57 -3.02 2.55
CA VAL A 142 -1.85 -3.56 3.89
C VAL A 142 -2.24 -2.43 4.86
N ALA A 143 -1.54 -1.29 4.86
CA ALA A 143 -1.86 -0.15 5.72
C ALA A 143 -3.23 0.46 5.39
N SER A 144 -3.56 0.58 4.10
CA SER A 144 -4.87 1.10 3.64
C SER A 144 -6.00 0.18 4.06
N PHE A 145 -5.79 -1.14 4.01
CA PHE A 145 -6.77 -2.11 4.49
C PHE A 145 -7.13 -1.89 5.97
N PHE A 146 -6.15 -1.50 6.80
CA PHE A 146 -6.37 -1.15 8.21
C PHE A 146 -6.70 0.32 8.47
N GLY A 147 -6.90 1.15 7.43
CA GLY A 147 -7.13 2.58 7.59
C GLY A 147 -5.95 3.35 8.19
N ALA A 148 -4.74 2.79 8.13
CA ALA A 148 -3.54 3.29 8.79
C ALA A 148 -2.47 3.82 7.82
N ALA A 149 -2.81 4.00 6.54
CA ALA A 149 -1.88 4.52 5.52
C ALA A 149 -1.24 5.86 5.91
N SER A 150 -1.97 6.71 6.64
CA SER A 150 -1.47 8.00 7.14
C SER A 150 -0.31 7.89 8.14
N GLN A 151 -0.05 6.72 8.72
CA GLN A 151 1.09 6.47 9.62
C GLN A 151 2.41 6.22 8.86
N PHE A 152 2.35 6.08 7.53
CA PHE A 152 3.50 5.79 6.69
C PHE A 152 3.82 6.96 5.76
N SER A 153 5.09 7.08 5.39
CA SER A 153 5.59 8.04 4.41
C SER A 153 5.85 7.30 3.10
N PHE A 154 4.93 7.44 2.15
CA PHE A 154 5.10 6.91 0.80
C PHE A 154 5.61 8.02 -0.11
N ALA A 155 6.46 7.66 -1.08
CA ALA A 155 6.77 8.55 -2.20
C ALA A 155 5.47 8.79 -2.98
N GLU A 156 5.23 10.05 -3.36
CA GLU A 156 4.06 10.44 -4.15
C GLU A 156 4.10 9.70 -5.49
N VAL A 157 3.20 8.73 -5.66
CA VAL A 157 3.06 8.08 -6.95
C VAL A 157 2.25 8.99 -7.85
N THR A 158 2.85 9.44 -8.95
CA THR A 158 2.12 9.87 -10.15
C THR A 158 1.07 8.82 -10.51
N THR A 159 -0.19 9.09 -10.16
CA THR A 159 -1.44 8.50 -10.65
C THR A 159 -1.32 7.10 -11.26
N TRP A 160 -1.71 6.06 -10.51
CA TRP A 160 -2.10 4.79 -11.13
C TRP A 160 -3.52 4.90 -11.67
N PRO A 161 -3.83 4.29 -12.82
CA PRO A 161 -5.16 4.37 -13.42
C PRO A 161 -6.16 3.64 -12.52
N ASP A 162 -7.25 4.35 -12.18
CA ASP A 162 -8.45 3.73 -11.65
C ASP A 162 -8.86 2.59 -12.61
N VAL A 163 -9.18 1.43 -12.04
CA VAL A 163 -9.88 0.38 -12.77
C VAL A 163 -11.30 0.91 -12.98
N ASP A 164 -11.51 1.55 -14.13
CA ASP A 164 -12.84 2.02 -14.54
C ASP A 164 -13.82 0.83 -14.49
N SER A 165 -14.83 0.97 -13.65
CA SER A 165 -16.01 0.12 -13.68
C SER A 165 -16.76 0.41 -14.97
N GLU A 166 -16.73 -0.53 -15.91
CA GLU A 166 -17.61 -0.52 -17.08
C GLU A 166 -19.07 -0.63 -16.61
N GLU A 167 -19.84 0.45 -16.75
CA GLU A 167 -21.29 0.35 -16.93
C GLU A 167 -21.79 1.24 -18.09
N ALA A 168 -22.15 0.56 -19.18
CA ALA A 168 -23.16 0.82 -20.20
C ALA A 168 -23.63 2.26 -20.56
N VAL A 169 -23.24 2.70 -21.77
CA VAL A 169 -24.10 3.00 -22.95
C VAL A 169 -25.40 3.82 -22.74
N VAL A 170 -25.50 5.03 -23.33
CA VAL A 170 -26.39 5.36 -24.49
C VAL A 170 -26.23 6.80 -25.04
N THR A 171 -25.79 6.89 -26.31
CA THR A 171 -26.20 7.77 -27.44
C THR A 171 -26.73 9.20 -27.18
N SER A 172 -26.10 10.28 -27.70
CA SER A 172 -26.30 10.94 -29.03
C SER A 172 -25.93 12.44 -28.80
N SER A 173 -25.50 13.31 -29.70
CA SER A 173 -25.61 13.46 -31.14
C SER A 173 -24.51 14.41 -31.68
N SER A 174 -24.18 14.19 -32.95
CA SER A 174 -23.38 14.96 -33.92
C SER A 174 -23.34 16.49 -33.84
N GLY A 175 -22.13 17.04 -34.05
CA GLY A 175 -21.81 17.84 -35.23
C GLY A 175 -22.25 19.32 -35.27
N SER A 176 -21.32 20.21 -34.92
CA SER A 176 -21.39 21.65 -35.15
C SER A 176 -20.86 22.01 -36.55
N ALA A 177 -21.56 22.86 -37.32
CA ALA A 177 -20.94 23.87 -38.18
C ALA A 177 -21.94 24.84 -38.85
N ASN A 178 -21.73 26.12 -38.54
CA ASN A 178 -21.69 27.30 -39.42
C ASN A 178 -22.95 28.07 -39.89
N LYS A 179 -23.05 29.29 -39.31
CA LYS A 179 -22.80 30.62 -39.94
C LYS A 179 -23.85 31.20 -40.88
N GLY A 180 -24.46 32.30 -40.45
CA GLY A 180 -25.08 33.32 -41.30
C GLY A 180 -25.79 34.40 -40.46
N VAL A 181 -25.29 35.65 -40.52
CA VAL A 181 -25.89 36.87 -39.91
C VAL A 181 -26.63 37.64 -41.04
N PRO A 182 -27.26 38.81 -40.77
CA PRO A 182 -28.70 39.03 -40.59
C PRO A 182 -29.35 39.75 -41.78
N GLU A 183 -30.68 39.74 -41.89
CA GLU A 183 -31.36 40.85 -42.55
C GLU A 183 -32.83 41.02 -42.14
N THR A 184 -33.26 42.25 -42.33
CA THR A 184 -34.32 43.00 -41.67
C THR A 184 -35.75 42.78 -42.22
N ALA A 185 -36.71 43.15 -41.36
CA ALA A 185 -37.83 44.05 -41.65
C ALA A 185 -39.25 43.47 -41.77
N ARG A 186 -40.14 44.25 -41.15
CA ARG A 186 -41.59 44.43 -41.33
C ARG A 186 -42.47 43.52 -40.49
N ASP A 187 -43.20 43.97 -39.46
CA ASP A 187 -44.11 45.10 -39.20
C ASP A 187 -45.55 44.55 -39.08
N SER A 188 -46.33 45.22 -38.23
CA SER A 188 -47.79 45.15 -38.09
C SER A 188 -48.39 44.13 -37.12
N ASP A 189 -48.67 44.64 -35.92
CA ASP A 189 -50.01 44.80 -35.31
C ASP A 189 -50.98 43.59 -35.29
N ILE A 190 -51.53 43.30 -34.09
CA ILE A 190 -52.94 43.56 -33.74
C ILE A 190 -53.27 42.89 -32.38
N SER A 191 -53.55 43.76 -31.42
CA SER A 191 -54.60 43.73 -30.39
C SER A 191 -55.30 42.41 -29.99
N ASN A 192 -55.37 42.21 -28.67
CA ASN A 192 -56.55 42.13 -27.78
C ASN A 192 -56.42 40.97 -26.79
N SER A 193 -56.27 41.27 -25.51
CA SER A 193 -57.34 41.58 -24.53
C SER A 193 -57.89 40.31 -23.87
N SER A 194 -57.67 40.26 -22.56
CA SER A 194 -58.61 39.80 -21.51
C SER A 194 -59.19 38.40 -21.62
N SER A 195 -58.94 37.56 -20.62
CA SER A 195 -59.84 37.49 -19.45
C SER A 195 -59.45 36.37 -18.50
N SER A 196 -59.73 36.65 -17.24
CA SER A 196 -59.63 35.89 -16.01
C SER A 196 -60.25 34.49 -16.07
N PHE A 197 -59.69 33.53 -15.33
CA PHE A 197 -60.19 33.01 -14.05
C PHE A 197 -59.10 32.21 -13.34
#